data_AF-A0A3M1Y5L4-F1
#
_entry.id   AF-A0A3M1Y5L4-F1
#
_cell.length_a   1.000
_cell.length_b   1.000
_cell.length_c   1.000
_cell.angle_alpha   90.00
_cell.angle_beta   90.00
_cell.angle_gamma   90.00
#
_symmetry.space_group_name_H-M   'P 1'
#
loop_
_entity.id
_entity.type
_entity.pdbx_description
1 polymer ?
#
loop_
_entity_poly.entity_id
_entity_poly.type
_entity_poly.pdbx_seq_one_letter_code
_entity_poly.pdbx_strand_id
1 'polypeptide(L)'
;MLALWAPGAVRAQTAFVNGVINSYSAVTALNPAANSLTIANPAPFAFGDRVLLIQMQGAVMNETNTASFGAITNLNGAGSYEFGTICDLSGNTVSLVNGLVNTYDANGSLQLIRVPQYIDVEVTGTLQAQPWNGTTGGVLVFEATGTVQLQADIDLSGAGFRGGAFANSTLACSFFSNSPDYFYSLASEEGGEKGEGIATLLPNKETGRGPQVQGGGGGNSHNSGG
;
A
#
# COMPACT_ATOMS: atom_id res chain seq x y z
N MET A 1 -14.25 -52.57 -31.88
CA MET A 1 -14.37 -51.15 -31.45
C MET A 1 -14.83 -51.16 -30.01
N LEU A 2 -13.90 -50.97 -29.06
CA LEU A 2 -14.20 -50.87 -27.63
C LEU A 2 -13.63 -49.52 -27.18
N ALA A 3 -14.49 -48.50 -27.15
CA ALA A 3 -14.14 -47.20 -26.61
C ALA A 3 -14.35 -47.27 -25.10
N LEU A 4 -13.26 -47.35 -24.35
CA LEU A 4 -13.26 -47.21 -22.89
C LEU A 4 -13.36 -45.72 -22.57
N TRP A 5 -14.55 -45.26 -22.20
CA TRP A 5 -14.75 -43.92 -21.66
C TRP A 5 -14.45 -43.95 -20.16
N ALA A 6 -13.30 -43.38 -19.77
CA ALA A 6 -13.05 -43.03 -18.38
C ALA A 6 -13.63 -41.61 -18.13
N PRO A 7 -14.59 -41.43 -17.21
CA PRO A 7 -14.96 -40.09 -16.78
C PRO A 7 -13.70 -39.46 -16.16
N GLY A 8 -13.27 -38.31 -16.72
CA GLY A 8 -12.15 -37.56 -16.20
C GLY A 8 -12.42 -37.19 -14.74
N ALA A 9 -11.61 -37.74 -13.83
CA ALA A 9 -11.57 -37.25 -12.46
C ALA A 9 -11.18 -35.77 -12.53
N VAL A 10 -12.11 -34.87 -12.22
CA VAL A 10 -11.79 -33.47 -11.95
C VAL A 10 -10.98 -33.48 -10.67
N ARG A 11 -9.65 -33.50 -10.80
CA ARG A 11 -8.78 -33.24 -9.66
C ARG A 11 -8.95 -31.77 -9.35
N ALA A 12 -9.56 -31.44 -8.21
CA ALA A 12 -9.32 -30.15 -7.58
C ALA A 12 -7.80 -30.07 -7.37
N GLN A 13 -7.11 -29.35 -8.24
CA GLN A 13 -5.66 -29.22 -8.15
C GLN A 13 -5.38 -28.16 -7.10
N THR A 14 -4.84 -28.57 -5.96
CA THR A 14 -4.28 -27.66 -4.97
C THR A 14 -3.21 -26.81 -5.64
N ALA A 15 -3.35 -25.48 -5.57
CA ALA A 15 -2.34 -24.55 -6.02
C ALA A 15 -1.27 -24.38 -4.94
N PHE A 16 0.00 -24.48 -5.31
CA PHE A 16 1.11 -24.24 -4.39
C PHE A 16 1.64 -22.83 -4.57
N VAL A 17 1.71 -22.06 -3.49
CA VAL A 17 2.10 -20.65 -3.53
C VAL A 17 3.26 -20.35 -2.58
N ASN A 18 4.10 -19.40 -2.98
CA ASN A 18 5.23 -18.87 -2.20
C ASN A 18 5.64 -17.49 -2.76
N GLY A 19 6.41 -16.73 -1.98
CA GLY A 19 6.94 -15.43 -2.40
C GLY A 19 5.85 -14.37 -2.62
N VAL A 20 6.08 -13.48 -3.58
CA VAL A 20 5.13 -12.42 -3.96
C VAL A 20 4.20 -12.93 -5.05
N ILE A 21 2.91 -13.07 -4.72
CA ILE A 21 1.88 -13.59 -5.63
C ILE A 21 1.02 -12.51 -6.28
N ASN A 22 1.05 -11.29 -5.75
CA ASN A 22 0.29 -10.15 -6.26
C ASN A 22 1.07 -9.37 -7.30
N SER A 23 0.34 -8.71 -8.19
CA SER A 23 0.86 -7.69 -9.09
C SER A 23 0.14 -6.37 -8.84
N TYR A 24 0.88 -5.26 -8.92
CA TYR A 24 0.43 -3.94 -8.48
C TYR A 24 0.58 -2.92 -9.60
N SER A 25 -0.29 -1.92 -9.62
CA SER A 25 -0.19 -0.78 -10.53
C SER A 25 -0.77 0.46 -9.88
N ALA A 26 -0.04 1.56 -9.93
CA ALA A 26 -0.55 2.84 -9.44
C ALA A 26 -1.73 3.28 -10.31
N VAL A 27 -2.81 3.75 -9.69
CA VAL A 27 -3.93 4.39 -10.38
C VAL A 27 -3.63 5.87 -10.49
N THR A 28 -3.57 6.38 -11.71
CA THR A 28 -3.18 7.77 -11.99
C THR A 28 -4.38 8.67 -12.27
N ALA A 29 -5.53 8.09 -12.63
CA ALA A 29 -6.78 8.82 -12.83
C ALA A 29 -8.00 7.92 -12.60
N LEU A 30 -9.11 8.54 -12.23
CA LEU A 30 -10.42 7.91 -12.04
C LEU A 30 -11.44 8.57 -12.97
N ASN A 31 -12.32 7.77 -13.56
CA ASN A 31 -13.48 8.23 -14.32
C ASN A 31 -14.74 7.52 -13.81
N PRO A 32 -15.34 8.00 -12.71
CA PRO A 32 -16.52 7.39 -12.11
C PRO A 32 -17.72 7.33 -13.06
N ALA A 33 -17.87 8.31 -13.96
CA ALA A 33 -18.97 8.36 -14.91
C ALA A 33 -18.91 7.23 -15.95
N ALA A 34 -17.71 6.77 -16.30
CA ALA A 34 -17.48 5.64 -17.21
C ALA A 34 -17.17 4.32 -16.48
N ASN A 35 -17.21 4.32 -15.13
CA ASN A 35 -16.77 3.22 -14.30
C ASN A 35 -15.38 2.67 -14.68
N SER A 36 -14.45 3.58 -14.93
CA SER A 36 -13.10 3.23 -15.37
C SER A 36 -12.03 4.00 -14.61
N LEU A 37 -10.82 3.49 -14.69
CA LEU A 37 -9.63 4.05 -14.06
C LEU A 37 -8.44 3.89 -14.98
N THR A 38 -7.44 4.76 -14.83
CA THR A 38 -6.18 4.68 -15.58
C THR A 38 -5.08 4.18 -14.67
N ILE A 39 -4.35 3.15 -15.10
CA ILE A 39 -3.23 2.56 -14.36
C ILE A 39 -1.89 2.86 -15.03
N ALA A 40 -0.81 2.89 -14.26
CA ALA A 40 0.54 3.15 -14.78
C ALA A 40 1.09 1.99 -15.63
N ASN A 41 0.94 0.75 -15.14
CA ASN A 41 1.40 -0.46 -15.81
C ASN A 41 0.25 -1.47 -16.00
N PRO A 42 -0.27 -1.66 -17.22
CA PRO A 42 -1.34 -2.62 -17.50
C PRO A 42 -0.86 -4.05 -17.74
N ALA A 43 0.45 -4.27 -17.94
CA ALA A 43 1.00 -5.56 -18.37
C ALA A 43 0.59 -6.78 -17.52
N PRO A 44 0.45 -6.70 -16.18
CA PRO A 44 0.08 -7.87 -15.39
C PRO A 44 -1.43 -8.10 -15.27
N PHE A 45 -2.26 -7.30 -15.94
CA PHE A 45 -3.72 -7.37 -15.88
C PHE A 45 -4.31 -7.82 -17.21
N ALA A 46 -5.47 -8.47 -17.15
CA ALA A 46 -6.23 -8.89 -18.31
C ALA A 46 -7.75 -8.80 -18.05
N PHE A 47 -8.52 -8.90 -19.13
CA PHE A 47 -9.97 -9.06 -19.05
C PHE A 47 -10.34 -10.24 -18.13
N GLY A 48 -11.33 -10.03 -17.27
CA GLY A 48 -11.84 -11.03 -16.33
C GLY A 48 -11.03 -11.20 -15.05
N ASP A 49 -9.88 -10.54 -14.91
CA ASP A 49 -9.12 -10.61 -13.66
C ASP A 49 -9.90 -10.04 -12.48
N ARG A 50 -9.80 -10.73 -11.35
CA ARG A 50 -10.20 -10.21 -10.04
C ARG A 50 -9.14 -9.22 -9.57
N VAL A 51 -9.59 -8.07 -9.08
CA VAL A 51 -8.72 -6.97 -8.63
C VAL A 51 -9.19 -6.37 -7.32
N LEU A 52 -8.26 -5.83 -6.55
CA LEU A 52 -8.49 -5.00 -5.39
C LEU A 52 -8.05 -3.57 -5.74
N LEU A 53 -8.97 -2.62 -5.64
CA LEU A 53 -8.67 -1.20 -5.63
C LEU A 53 -8.51 -0.77 -4.17
N ILE A 54 -7.41 -0.10 -3.85
CA ILE A 54 -7.16 0.40 -2.49
C ILE A 54 -6.47 1.76 -2.54
N GLN A 55 -6.93 2.67 -1.68
CA GLN A 55 -6.32 3.98 -1.48
C GLN A 55 -5.42 3.94 -0.25
N MET A 56 -4.11 4.11 -0.46
CA MET A 56 -3.13 3.96 0.62
C MET A 56 -2.98 5.23 1.46
N GLN A 57 -3.09 6.40 0.84
CA GLN A 57 -2.85 7.70 1.46
C GLN A 57 -3.99 8.68 1.16
N GLY A 58 -3.84 9.93 1.61
CA GLY A 58 -4.79 11.03 1.39
C GLY A 58 -5.41 11.59 2.67
N ALA A 59 -5.13 10.99 3.83
CA ALA A 59 -5.58 11.51 5.11
C ALA A 59 -4.98 12.90 5.37
N VAL A 60 -5.78 13.77 5.97
CA VAL A 60 -5.38 15.11 6.42
C VAL A 60 -5.17 15.06 7.93
N MET A 61 -4.14 15.75 8.38
CA MET A 61 -3.74 15.83 9.77
C MET A 61 -3.62 17.28 10.24
N ASN A 62 -3.59 17.46 11.55
CA ASN A 62 -3.25 18.74 12.14
C ASN A 62 -1.76 19.02 11.91
N GLU A 63 -1.48 20.13 11.25
CA GLU A 63 -0.11 20.54 10.91
C GLU A 63 0.40 21.72 11.73
N THR A 64 -0.29 22.07 12.82
CA THR A 64 0.16 23.11 13.75
C THR A 64 1.33 22.60 14.57
N ASN A 65 2.31 23.46 14.85
CA ASN A 65 3.49 23.10 15.63
C ASN A 65 3.15 23.02 17.13
N THR A 66 2.34 22.03 17.50
CA THR A 66 1.82 21.82 18.86
C THR A 66 1.77 20.32 19.17
N ALA A 67 1.40 19.98 20.41
CA ALA A 67 1.18 18.59 20.83
C ALA A 67 0.14 17.83 19.98
N SER A 68 -0.68 18.56 19.22
CA SER A 68 -1.67 17.97 18.32
C SER A 68 -1.14 17.69 16.91
N PHE A 69 0.12 18.01 16.60
CA PHE A 69 0.70 17.70 15.29
C PHE A 69 0.56 16.20 14.98
N GLY A 70 0.07 15.86 13.79
CA GLY A 70 -0.13 14.47 13.39
C GLY A 70 -1.51 13.89 13.73
N ALA A 71 -2.33 14.60 14.51
CA ALA A 71 -3.70 14.16 14.78
C ALA A 71 -4.52 14.19 13.48
N ILE A 72 -5.12 13.05 13.12
CA ILE A 72 -5.98 12.93 11.93
C ILE A 72 -7.20 13.84 12.08
N THR A 73 -7.48 14.65 11.08
CA THR A 73 -8.69 15.47 11.00
C THR A 73 -9.71 14.91 10.01
N ASN A 74 -9.23 14.24 8.94
CA ASN A 74 -10.07 13.52 7.99
C ASN A 74 -9.26 12.40 7.31
N LEU A 75 -9.87 11.25 7.04
CA LEU A 75 -9.22 10.15 6.31
C LEU A 75 -9.23 10.35 4.79
N ASN A 76 -10.20 11.11 4.24
CA ASN A 76 -10.36 11.34 2.79
C ASN A 76 -10.25 10.07 1.92
N GLY A 77 -10.71 8.93 2.44
CA GLY A 77 -10.66 7.65 1.72
C GLY A 77 -9.37 6.85 1.91
N ALA A 78 -8.38 7.33 2.68
CA ALA A 78 -7.23 6.50 3.04
C ALA A 78 -7.66 5.24 3.81
N GLY A 79 -7.23 4.08 3.32
CA GLY A 79 -7.64 2.77 3.81
C GLY A 79 -8.92 2.22 3.20
N SER A 80 -9.65 3.00 2.38
CA SER A 80 -10.79 2.48 1.62
C SER A 80 -10.34 1.51 0.55
N TYR A 81 -11.08 0.42 0.39
CA TYR A 81 -10.79 -0.59 -0.62
C TYR A 81 -12.07 -1.27 -1.14
N GLU A 82 -12.02 -1.75 -2.38
CA GLU A 82 -13.08 -2.52 -3.02
C GLU A 82 -12.52 -3.58 -3.94
N PHE A 83 -13.16 -4.76 -3.95
CA PHE A 83 -12.88 -5.78 -4.96
C PHE A 83 -13.72 -5.55 -6.21
N GLY A 84 -13.12 -5.75 -7.37
CA GLY A 84 -13.77 -5.64 -8.67
C GLY A 84 -13.30 -6.73 -9.62
N THR A 85 -13.93 -6.75 -10.80
CA THR A 85 -13.53 -7.61 -11.92
C THR A 85 -13.33 -6.73 -13.15
N ILE A 86 -12.22 -6.92 -13.87
CA ILE A 86 -11.93 -6.17 -15.09
C ILE A 86 -12.90 -6.59 -16.19
N CYS A 87 -13.68 -5.63 -16.70
CA CYS A 87 -14.59 -5.79 -17.84
C CYS A 87 -13.93 -5.42 -19.16
N ASP A 88 -12.95 -4.51 -19.17
CA ASP A 88 -12.19 -4.15 -20.35
C ASP A 88 -10.83 -3.58 -19.94
N LEU A 89 -9.82 -3.81 -20.78
CA LEU A 89 -8.50 -3.23 -20.63
C LEU A 89 -8.01 -2.74 -22.00
N SER A 90 -8.00 -1.42 -22.17
CA SER A 90 -7.58 -0.76 -23.42
C SER A 90 -6.45 0.22 -23.15
N GLY A 91 -5.25 -0.16 -23.56
CA GLY A 91 -4.01 0.52 -23.16
C GLY A 91 -3.88 0.53 -21.64
N ASN A 92 -3.91 1.73 -21.06
CA ASN A 92 -3.80 1.94 -19.61
C ASN A 92 -5.17 2.10 -18.92
N THR A 93 -6.28 2.06 -19.66
CA THR A 93 -7.63 2.25 -19.11
C THR A 93 -8.25 0.91 -18.77
N VAL A 94 -8.62 0.74 -17.49
CA VAL A 94 -9.34 -0.41 -16.95
C VAL A 94 -10.78 -0.01 -16.71
N SER A 95 -11.73 -0.75 -17.27
CA SER A 95 -13.15 -0.62 -16.94
C SER A 95 -13.57 -1.78 -16.04
N LEU A 96 -14.37 -1.52 -15.01
CA LEU A 96 -14.83 -2.54 -14.07
C LEU A 96 -16.24 -3.01 -14.42
N VAL A 97 -16.55 -4.27 -14.07
CA VAL A 97 -17.91 -4.83 -14.25
C VAL A 97 -18.93 -4.10 -13.38
N ASN A 98 -18.57 -3.80 -12.14
CA ASN A 98 -19.44 -3.13 -11.16
C ASN A 98 -18.93 -1.73 -10.86
N GLY A 99 -19.87 -0.81 -10.63
CA GLY A 99 -19.59 0.54 -10.16
C GLY A 99 -18.89 0.54 -8.80
N LEU A 100 -17.91 1.44 -8.62
CA LEU A 100 -17.33 1.70 -7.30
C LEU A 100 -18.37 2.35 -6.38
N VAL A 101 -18.47 1.87 -5.15
CA VAL A 101 -19.35 2.40 -4.09
C VAL A 101 -18.63 3.48 -3.30
N ASN A 102 -17.33 3.30 -3.04
CA ASN A 102 -16.53 4.30 -2.34
C ASN A 102 -16.13 5.43 -3.29
N THR A 103 -15.95 6.62 -2.70
CA THR A 103 -15.28 7.73 -3.38
C THR A 103 -13.79 7.64 -3.11
N TYR A 104 -13.00 7.75 -4.16
CA TYR A 104 -11.54 7.72 -4.10
C TYR A 104 -10.95 9.02 -4.65
N ASP A 105 -9.76 9.37 -4.19
CA ASP A 105 -8.97 10.48 -4.70
C ASP A 105 -7.71 9.94 -5.39
N ALA A 106 -7.55 10.17 -6.69
CA ALA A 106 -6.38 9.72 -7.44
C ALA A 106 -5.04 10.24 -6.87
N ASN A 107 -5.05 11.32 -6.08
CA ASN A 107 -3.86 11.83 -5.38
C ASN A 107 -3.56 11.10 -4.06
N GLY A 108 -4.47 10.25 -3.57
CA GLY A 108 -4.33 9.45 -2.36
C GLY A 108 -3.49 8.18 -2.51
N SER A 109 -2.56 8.14 -3.47
CA SER A 109 -1.71 6.96 -3.74
C SER A 109 -2.54 5.68 -3.91
N LEU A 110 -3.48 5.70 -4.86
CA LEU A 110 -4.26 4.51 -5.19
C LEU A 110 -3.42 3.47 -5.92
N GLN A 111 -3.69 2.20 -5.63
CA GLN A 111 -3.17 1.08 -6.39
C GLN A 111 -4.27 0.09 -6.75
N LEU A 112 -4.17 -0.45 -7.95
CA LEU A 112 -4.91 -1.61 -8.41
C LEU A 112 -4.02 -2.84 -8.24
N ILE A 113 -4.55 -3.87 -7.57
CA ILE A 113 -3.82 -5.08 -7.23
C ILE A 113 -4.54 -6.27 -7.84
N ARG A 114 -3.86 -7.09 -8.64
CA ARG A 114 -4.43 -8.35 -9.14
C ARG A 114 -4.56 -9.34 -7.99
N VAL A 115 -5.73 -9.95 -7.87
CA VAL A 115 -6.09 -10.90 -6.82
C VAL A 115 -6.14 -12.30 -7.43
N PRO A 116 -5.13 -13.16 -7.18
CA PRO A 116 -5.21 -14.55 -7.59
C PRO A 116 -6.40 -15.25 -6.94
N GLN A 117 -7.13 -16.05 -7.74
CA GLN A 117 -8.26 -16.84 -7.27
C GLN A 117 -7.93 -18.33 -7.38
N TYR A 118 -8.08 -19.05 -6.28
CA TYR A 118 -7.82 -20.48 -6.17
C TYR A 118 -9.08 -21.25 -5.75
N ILE A 119 -9.10 -22.54 -6.00
CA ILE A 119 -10.06 -23.44 -5.34
C ILE A 119 -9.44 -23.84 -4.01
N ASP A 120 -8.45 -24.73 -4.04
CA ASP A 120 -7.62 -25.08 -2.89
C ASP A 120 -6.22 -24.47 -3.05
N VAL A 121 -5.64 -23.98 -1.96
CA VAL A 121 -4.29 -23.38 -1.94
C VAL A 121 -3.48 -23.91 -0.78
N GLU A 122 -2.21 -24.22 -1.05
CA GLU A 122 -1.22 -24.65 -0.06
C GLU A 122 0.00 -23.71 -0.13
N VAL A 123 0.30 -23.07 0.99
CA VAL A 123 1.45 -22.18 1.13
C VAL A 123 2.66 -23.02 1.51
N THR A 124 3.56 -23.24 0.54
CA THR A 124 4.70 -24.17 0.69
C THR A 124 6.03 -23.46 0.94
N GLY A 125 6.07 -22.15 0.78
CA GLY A 125 7.18 -21.29 1.16
C GLY A 125 6.64 -19.94 1.64
N THR A 126 7.48 -19.15 2.30
CA THR A 126 7.04 -17.89 2.92
C THR A 126 6.35 -17.00 1.91
N LEU A 127 5.10 -16.62 2.19
CA LEU A 127 4.38 -15.63 1.39
C LEU A 127 4.76 -14.23 1.83
N GLN A 128 4.94 -13.35 0.84
CA GLN A 128 5.39 -11.98 1.02
C GLN A 128 4.59 -11.04 0.11
N ALA A 129 4.57 -9.75 0.46
CA ALA A 129 4.12 -8.68 -0.43
C ALA A 129 5.34 -7.97 -1.03
N GLN A 130 5.15 -7.30 -2.17
CA GLN A 130 6.11 -6.30 -2.62
C GLN A 130 6.18 -5.21 -1.54
N PRO A 131 7.37 -4.84 -1.03
CA PRO A 131 7.46 -3.71 -0.09
C PRO A 131 6.92 -2.42 -0.71
N TRP A 132 6.25 -1.61 0.10
CA TRP A 132 5.78 -0.30 -0.31
C TRP A 132 6.94 0.57 -0.79
N ASN A 133 6.83 1.08 -2.01
CA ASN A 133 7.88 1.89 -2.65
C ASN A 133 7.55 3.39 -2.71
N GLY A 134 6.47 3.83 -2.05
CA GLY A 134 5.92 5.19 -2.17
C GLY A 134 4.76 5.31 -3.15
N THR A 135 4.48 4.28 -3.98
CA THR A 135 3.36 4.28 -4.95
C THR A 135 2.55 2.99 -4.96
N THR A 136 3.20 1.84 -4.81
CA THR A 136 2.59 0.50 -4.84
C THR A 136 3.29 -0.45 -3.87
N GLY A 137 2.60 -1.53 -3.49
CA GLY A 137 3.09 -2.55 -2.57
C GLY A 137 2.38 -2.54 -1.22
N GLY A 138 2.91 -3.31 -0.28
CA GLY A 138 2.45 -3.39 1.12
C GLY A 138 1.16 -4.18 1.34
N VAL A 139 0.62 -4.82 0.32
CA VAL A 139 -0.66 -5.55 0.40
C VAL A 139 -0.53 -6.94 -0.19
N LEU A 140 -0.73 -7.98 0.62
CA LEU A 140 -0.88 -9.36 0.17
C LEU A 140 -2.37 -9.72 0.15
N VAL A 141 -2.87 -10.23 -0.98
CA VAL A 141 -4.28 -10.61 -1.12
C VAL A 141 -4.48 -11.76 -2.11
N PHE A 142 -5.30 -12.74 -1.77
CA PHE A 142 -5.77 -13.79 -2.67
C PHE A 142 -7.15 -14.26 -2.22
N GLU A 143 -7.91 -14.88 -3.11
CA GLU A 143 -9.17 -15.54 -2.80
C GLU A 143 -9.03 -17.05 -2.98
N ALA A 144 -9.62 -17.83 -2.07
CA ALA A 144 -9.74 -19.27 -2.21
C ALA A 144 -11.18 -19.68 -1.87
N THR A 145 -11.80 -20.50 -2.71
CA THR A 145 -13.18 -20.97 -2.51
C THR A 145 -13.27 -22.28 -1.72
N GLY A 146 -12.19 -23.04 -1.69
CA GLY A 146 -12.00 -24.28 -0.93
C GLY A 146 -11.09 -24.06 0.27
N THR A 147 -10.05 -24.89 0.38
CA THR A 147 -9.15 -24.92 1.54
C THR A 147 -7.92 -24.02 1.37
N VAL A 148 -7.48 -23.41 2.48
CA VAL A 148 -6.20 -22.70 2.59
C VAL A 148 -5.35 -23.46 3.60
N GLN A 149 -4.28 -24.10 3.14
CA GLN A 149 -3.31 -24.80 4.00
C GLN A 149 -2.04 -23.97 4.12
N LEU A 150 -1.65 -23.65 5.35
CA LEU A 150 -0.41 -22.92 5.64
C LEU A 150 0.66 -23.91 6.10
N GLN A 151 1.55 -24.32 5.20
CA GLN A 151 2.73 -25.15 5.52
C GLN A 151 4.01 -24.31 5.70
N ALA A 152 3.91 -23.01 5.45
CA ALA A 152 4.94 -22.02 5.67
C ALA A 152 4.33 -20.69 6.13
N ASP A 153 5.18 -19.78 6.61
CA ASP A 153 4.77 -18.50 7.19
C ASP A 153 4.23 -17.52 6.14
N ILE A 154 3.44 -16.56 6.61
CA ILE A 154 3.15 -15.32 5.89
C ILE A 154 3.96 -14.23 6.60
N ASP A 155 4.94 -13.64 5.92
CA ASP A 155 5.81 -12.60 6.47
C ASP A 155 5.68 -11.31 5.66
N LEU A 156 5.09 -10.29 6.29
CA LEU A 156 4.93 -8.95 5.75
C LEU A 156 5.79 -7.92 6.51
N SER A 157 6.79 -8.38 7.26
CA SER A 157 7.70 -7.51 8.00
C SER A 157 8.40 -6.53 7.06
N GLY A 158 8.27 -5.23 7.34
CA GLY A 158 8.85 -4.16 6.50
C GLY A 158 8.19 -3.96 5.13
N ALA A 159 7.06 -4.64 4.85
CA ALA A 159 6.36 -4.47 3.58
C ALA A 159 5.46 -3.22 3.55
N GLY A 160 5.05 -2.71 4.72
CA GLY A 160 4.21 -1.53 4.87
C GLY A 160 4.94 -0.21 4.55
N PHE A 161 4.34 0.91 4.95
CA PHE A 161 4.91 2.25 4.74
C PHE A 161 6.37 2.34 5.16
N ARG A 162 7.16 3.12 4.41
CA ARG A 162 8.59 3.26 4.65
C ARG A 162 8.85 4.05 5.92
N GLY A 163 9.85 3.64 6.70
CA GLY A 163 10.34 4.46 7.81
C GLY A 163 11.04 5.73 7.33
N GLY A 164 11.35 6.63 8.27
CA GLY A 164 12.11 7.85 7.98
C GLY A 164 13.51 7.52 7.46
N ALA A 165 14.03 8.33 6.53
CA ALA A 165 15.37 8.10 6.01
C ALA A 165 16.43 8.50 7.04
N PHE A 166 17.55 7.78 7.02
CA PHE A 166 18.70 8.15 7.82
C PHE A 166 19.39 9.38 7.19
N ALA A 167 19.50 10.46 7.97
CA ALA A 167 20.25 11.64 7.60
C ALA A 167 21.26 11.99 8.69
N ASN A 168 22.52 12.22 8.29
CA ASN A 168 23.53 12.79 9.17
C ASN A 168 23.45 14.31 9.12
N SER A 169 23.20 14.92 10.27
CA SER A 169 23.29 16.36 10.46
C SER A 169 24.72 16.77 10.77
N THR A 170 25.12 17.93 10.25
CA THR A 170 26.41 18.57 10.52
C THR A 170 26.36 19.52 11.73
N LEU A 171 25.17 19.72 12.30
CA LEU A 171 25.00 20.55 13.49
C LEU A 171 25.78 19.99 14.67
N ALA A 172 26.45 20.88 15.40
CA ALA A 172 27.14 20.52 16.62
C ALA A 172 26.14 20.31 17.77
N CYS A 173 26.30 19.22 18.52
CA CYS A 173 25.63 19.03 19.82
C CYS A 173 25.88 20.24 20.73
N SER A 174 24.83 20.99 21.06
CA SER A 174 24.87 22.04 22.06
C SER A 174 23.77 21.83 23.10
N PHE A 175 24.19 21.74 24.37
CA PHE A 175 23.30 21.56 25.52
C PHE A 175 22.41 22.78 25.77
N PHE A 176 22.78 23.95 25.24
CA PHE A 176 22.05 25.21 25.43
C PHE A 176 20.99 25.48 24.36
N SER A 177 20.98 24.72 23.27
CA SER A 177 20.01 24.83 22.18
C SER A 177 19.00 23.70 22.32
N ASN A 178 17.77 24.06 22.69
CA ASN A 178 16.64 23.15 22.75
C ASN A 178 15.91 23.19 21.41
N SER A 179 15.54 22.01 20.91
CA SER A 179 14.66 21.82 19.78
C SER A 179 13.30 21.30 20.32
N PRO A 180 12.36 22.18 20.73
CA PRO A 180 11.09 21.76 21.34
C PRO A 180 9.96 21.53 20.34
N ASP A 181 10.17 21.86 19.07
CA ASP A 181 9.11 21.84 18.07
C ASP A 181 8.69 20.41 17.73
N TYR A 182 7.52 20.28 17.13
CA TYR A 182 6.95 19.01 16.71
C TYR A 182 7.34 18.68 15.27
N PHE A 183 7.71 19.68 14.50
CA PHE A 183 8.28 19.49 13.18
C PHE A 183 9.38 20.50 12.88
N TYR A 184 10.28 20.09 12.00
CA TYR A 184 11.25 20.96 11.36
C TYR A 184 11.29 20.67 9.86
N SER A 185 11.91 21.57 9.10
CA SER A 185 12.25 21.29 7.71
C SER A 185 13.50 20.44 7.64
N LEU A 186 13.60 19.56 6.64
CA LEU A 186 14.82 18.78 6.41
C LEU A 186 16.08 19.67 6.30
N ALA A 187 15.93 20.87 5.72
CA ALA A 187 17.00 21.85 5.55
C ALA A 187 17.51 22.46 6.88
N SER A 188 16.75 22.34 7.97
CA SER A 188 17.21 22.78 9.29
C SER A 188 18.27 21.83 9.86
N GLU A 189 18.39 20.61 9.33
CA GLU A 189 19.18 19.52 9.90
C GLU A 189 18.83 19.18 11.37
N GLU A 190 17.65 19.63 11.85
CA GLU A 190 17.11 19.32 13.18
C GLU A 190 16.12 18.15 13.11
N GLY A 191 16.19 17.28 14.13
CA GLY A 191 15.36 16.08 14.23
C GLY A 191 15.72 14.98 13.23
N GLY A 192 15.22 13.77 13.49
CA GLY A 192 15.22 12.69 12.50
C GLY A 192 14.03 12.81 11.56
N GLU A 193 14.14 12.21 10.37
CA GLU A 193 13.05 12.16 9.40
C GLU A 193 11.89 11.28 9.90
N LYS A 194 10.66 11.69 9.58
CA LYS A 194 9.44 10.94 9.86
C LYS A 194 9.25 9.87 8.79
N GLY A 195 8.64 8.75 9.16
CA GLY A 195 8.20 7.74 8.21
C GLY A 195 6.95 8.16 7.43
N GLU A 196 6.67 7.40 6.39
CA GLU A 196 5.43 7.51 5.64
C GLU A 196 4.24 6.98 6.46
N GLY A 197 3.06 7.49 6.13
CA GLY A 197 1.81 6.98 6.67
C GLY A 197 0.66 7.25 5.71
N ILE A 198 -0.56 7.15 6.22
CA ILE A 198 -1.78 7.43 5.43
C ILE A 198 -1.94 8.91 5.05
N ALA A 199 -1.18 9.81 5.66
CA ALA A 199 -1.01 11.18 5.20
C ALA A 199 0.28 11.27 4.39
N THR A 200 0.23 12.00 3.27
CA THR A 200 1.43 12.30 2.48
C THR A 200 2.43 13.09 3.33
N LEU A 201 3.72 12.79 3.21
CA LEU A 201 4.77 13.56 3.89
C LEU A 201 4.68 15.04 3.49
N LEU A 202 4.73 15.91 4.50
CA LEU A 202 4.52 17.35 4.33
C LEU A 202 5.87 18.05 4.12
N PRO A 203 6.03 18.81 3.02
CA PRO A 203 7.23 19.61 2.81
C PRO A 203 7.44 20.63 3.95
N ASN A 204 8.70 20.82 4.33
CA ASN A 204 9.17 21.64 5.47
C ASN A 204 8.71 21.17 6.85
N LYS A 205 8.18 19.95 6.96
CA LYS A 205 7.74 19.32 8.22
C LYS A 205 8.20 17.87 8.30
N GLU A 206 9.28 17.54 7.61
CA GLU A 206 9.75 16.17 7.38
C GLU A 206 10.40 15.56 8.61
N THR A 207 10.90 16.37 9.55
CA THR A 207 11.65 15.89 10.72
C THR A 207 11.01 16.31 12.04
N GLY A 208 11.46 15.78 13.18
CA GLY A 208 10.98 16.16 14.52
C GLY A 208 10.09 15.10 15.18
N ARG A 209 9.80 15.28 16.48
CA ARG A 209 9.08 14.32 17.35
C ARG A 209 7.59 14.15 17.03
N GLY A 210 6.97 15.14 16.41
CA GLY A 210 5.55 15.09 16.07
C GLY A 210 5.30 13.97 15.07
N PRO A 211 4.30 13.12 15.24
CA PRO A 211 4.09 12.02 14.33
C PRO A 211 3.56 12.48 12.97
N GLN A 212 3.97 11.84 11.87
CA GLN A 212 3.29 11.95 10.57
C GLN A 212 2.11 10.98 10.54
N VAL A 213 1.09 11.26 11.35
CA VAL A 213 0.01 10.31 11.66
C VAL A 213 0.56 9.01 12.28
N GLN A 214 0.69 7.96 11.48
CA GLN A 214 1.19 6.65 11.88
C GLN A 214 2.60 6.35 11.36
N GLY A 215 3.22 7.30 10.64
CA GLY A 215 4.62 7.23 10.21
C GLY A 215 5.64 7.48 11.33
N GLY A 216 5.20 7.58 12.58
CA GLY A 216 6.08 7.91 13.71
C GLY A 216 6.64 9.34 13.64
N GLY A 217 7.49 9.68 14.62
CA GLY A 217 8.21 10.95 14.67
C GLY A 217 9.70 10.68 14.84
N GLY A 218 10.56 11.45 14.17
CA GLY A 218 12.01 11.21 14.15
C GLY A 218 12.82 11.76 15.32
N GLY A 219 12.16 12.18 16.41
CA GLY A 219 12.81 12.87 17.53
C GLY A 219 13.30 14.28 17.16
N ASN A 220 13.70 15.07 18.17
CA ASN A 220 13.90 16.51 18.02
C ASN A 220 15.35 16.96 17.86
N SER A 221 16.32 16.14 18.25
CA SER A 221 17.72 16.50 18.10
C SER A 221 18.25 15.99 16.76
N HIS A 222 19.24 16.69 16.20
CA HIS A 222 20.04 16.17 15.10
C HIS A 222 20.49 14.70 15.36
N ASN A 223 20.43 13.88 14.32
CA ASN A 223 20.74 12.43 14.37
C ASN A 223 19.87 11.62 15.35
N SER A 224 18.64 12.08 15.65
CA SER A 224 17.66 11.30 16.41
C SER A 224 17.02 10.21 15.54
N GLY A 225 16.56 9.13 16.18
CA GLY A 225 15.77 8.08 15.54
C GLY A 225 14.27 8.28 15.71
N GLY A 226 13.50 7.71 14.79
CA GLY A 226 12.04 7.58 14.82
C GLY A 226 11.57 6.20 14.42
#